data_AF-L9Z6A3-F1
#
_entry.id   AF-L9Z6A3-F1
#
_cell.length_a   1.000
_cell.length_b   1.000
_cell.length_c   1.000
_cell.angle_alpha   90.00
_cell.angle_beta   90.00
_cell.angle_gamma   90.00
#
_symmetry.space_group_name_H-M   'P 1'
#
loop_
_entity.id
_entity.type
_entity.pdbx_description
1 polymer ?
#
loop_
_entity_poly.entity_id
_entity_poly.type
_entity_poly.pdbx_seq_one_letter_code
_entity_poly.pdbx_strand_id
1 'polypeptide(L)'
;MTAALIAGVALGGVLHATGNLRTVAAVYGLEGVVNEWTLVFGHSVLAAGPFVALVNRLRMGRRVPRPLAESYRNPFLCACLGTAYGVVLWVAIIAYGAPFVFGLVTATASPVPHRHWGAFYALLVFGAVCGAWYPLLREFFEDRQ
;
A
#
# COMPACT_ATOMS: atom_id res chain seq x y z
N MET A 1 7.55 -7.00 8.50
CA MET A 1 8.42 -5.86 8.19
C MET A 1 9.04 -5.98 6.80
N THR A 2 9.69 -7.10 6.46
CA THR A 2 10.36 -7.32 5.17
C THR A 2 9.44 -7.18 3.95
N ALA A 3 8.20 -7.71 4.00
CA ALA A 3 7.22 -7.53 2.92
C ALA A 3 6.90 -6.05 2.66
N ALA A 4 6.80 -5.24 3.73
CA ALA A 4 6.53 -3.81 3.64
C ALA A 4 7.70 -3.05 3.02
N LEU A 5 8.94 -3.48 3.29
CA LEU A 5 10.14 -2.90 2.68
C LEU A 5 10.21 -3.21 1.18
N ILE A 6 9.96 -4.46 0.78
CA ILE A 6 9.95 -4.85 -0.63
C ILE A 6 8.83 -4.13 -1.39
N ALA A 7 7.64 -4.06 -0.79
CA ALA A 7 6.52 -3.30 -1.35
C ALA A 7 6.84 -1.81 -1.41
N GLY A 8 7.51 -1.24 -0.41
CA GLY A 8 7.95 0.15 -0.40
C GLY A 8 9.00 0.48 -1.47
N VAL A 9 9.94 -0.44 -1.73
CA VAL A 9 10.87 -0.32 -2.87
C VAL A 9 10.11 -0.32 -4.19
N ALA A 10 9.15 -1.23 -4.37
CA ALA A 10 8.34 -1.28 -5.58
C ALA A 10 7.49 -0.02 -5.78
N LEU A 11 6.86 0.47 -4.70
CA LEU A 11 6.08 1.71 -4.70
C LEU A 11 6.95 2.91 -5.07
N GLY A 12 8.10 3.06 -4.41
CA GLY A 12 9.06 4.12 -4.71
C GLY A 12 9.59 4.04 -6.13
N GLY A 13 9.91 2.84 -6.63
CA GLY A 13 10.33 2.63 -8.02
C GLY A 13 9.30 3.11 -9.04
N VAL A 14 8.01 2.79 -8.84
CA VAL A 14 6.93 3.24 -9.73
C VAL A 14 6.73 4.76 -9.65
N LEU A 15 6.78 5.34 -8.45
CA LEU A 15 6.68 6.80 -8.30
C LEU A 15 7.88 7.53 -8.93
N HIS A 16 9.06 6.90 -8.92
CA HIS A 16 10.27 7.44 -9.53
C HIS A 16 10.15 7.42 -11.06
N ALA A 17 9.75 6.27 -11.61
CA ALA A 17 9.55 6.09 -13.04
C ALA A 17 8.45 6.99 -13.62
N THR A 18 7.41 7.31 -12.84
CA THR A 18 6.32 8.20 -13.26
C THR A 18 6.60 9.68 -13.03
N GLY A 19 7.79 10.04 -12.52
CA GLY A 19 8.18 11.43 -12.24
C GLY A 19 7.46 12.08 -11.06
N ASN A 20 6.66 11.33 -10.30
CA ASN A 20 5.82 11.84 -9.21
C ASN A 20 6.52 11.89 -7.86
N LEU A 21 7.72 11.32 -7.74
CA LEU A 21 8.45 11.24 -6.48
C LEU A 21 8.89 12.63 -5.96
N ARG A 22 9.30 13.52 -6.87
CA ARG A 22 9.58 14.93 -6.58
C ARG A 22 8.35 15.69 -6.07
N THR A 23 7.18 15.36 -6.58
CA THR A 23 5.91 16.01 -6.21
C THR A 23 5.51 15.68 -4.77
N VAL A 24 5.76 14.44 -4.32
CA VAL A 24 5.48 14.03 -2.94
C VAL A 24 6.42 14.75 -1.96
N ALA A 25 7.70 14.86 -2.29
CA ALA A 25 8.68 15.54 -1.44
C ALA A 25 8.44 17.05 -1.31
N ALA A 26 8.06 17.69 -2.40
CA ALA A 26 7.69 19.11 -2.43
C ALA A 26 6.49 19.41 -1.52
N VAL A 27 5.51 18.51 -1.44
CA VAL A 27 4.34 18.66 -0.54
C VAL A 27 4.73 18.66 0.94
N TYR A 28 5.82 17.97 1.31
CA TYR A 28 6.31 17.93 2.68
C TYR A 28 7.39 18.98 2.99
N GLY A 29 7.75 19.85 2.02
CA GLY A 29 8.82 20.85 2.20
C GLY A 29 10.20 20.25 2.44
N LEU A 30 10.38 18.97 2.11
CA LEU A 30 11.61 18.21 2.33
C LEU A 30 12.29 17.97 1.00
N GLU A 31 12.98 18.99 0.49
CA GLU A 31 13.74 18.86 -0.76
C GLU A 31 14.97 17.96 -0.56
N GLY A 32 15.02 16.85 -1.31
CA GLY A 32 16.16 15.93 -1.33
C GLY A 32 15.75 14.47 -1.45
N VAL A 33 16.40 13.75 -2.39
CA VAL A 33 16.12 12.34 -2.75
C VAL A 33 16.00 11.42 -1.53
N VAL A 34 16.84 11.62 -0.52
CA VAL A 34 16.83 10.81 0.72
C VAL A 34 15.55 11.00 1.53
N ASN A 35 15.02 12.23 1.61
CA ASN A 35 13.78 12.50 2.32
C ASN A 35 12.56 11.95 1.58
N GLU A 36 12.56 12.00 0.24
CA GLU A 36 11.46 11.49 -0.57
C GLU A 36 11.29 9.97 -0.39
N TRP A 37 12.40 9.22 -0.45
CA TRP A 37 12.37 7.77 -0.22
C TRP A 37 12.02 7.41 1.22
N THR A 38 12.50 8.18 2.21
CA THR A 38 12.17 7.94 3.63
C THR A 38 10.68 8.10 3.89
N LEU A 39 10.04 9.12 3.29
CA LEU A 39 8.59 9.31 3.34
C LEU A 39 7.84 8.14 2.68
N VAL A 40 8.29 7.69 1.51
CA VAL A 40 7.71 6.54 0.83
C VAL A 40 7.81 5.28 1.68
N PHE A 41 8.96 5.02 2.31
CA PHE A 41 9.14 3.88 3.21
C PHE A 41 8.27 3.98 4.46
N GLY A 42 8.19 5.16 5.09
CA GLY A 42 7.34 5.39 6.25
C GLY A 42 5.86 5.12 5.96
N HIS A 43 5.35 5.67 4.86
CA HIS A 43 3.97 5.44 4.43
C HIS A 43 3.72 3.98 4.03
N SER A 44 4.71 3.32 3.41
CA SER A 44 4.62 1.91 3.05
C SER A 44 4.51 1.01 4.28
N VAL A 45 5.26 1.31 5.36
CA VAL A 45 5.15 0.58 6.62
C VAL A 45 3.79 0.80 7.27
N LEU A 46 3.31 2.06 7.30
CA LEU A 46 1.98 2.39 7.84
C LEU A 46 0.86 1.71 7.05
N ALA A 47 0.94 1.69 5.72
CA ALA A 47 -0.04 1.04 4.85
C ALA A 47 0.02 -0.50 4.93
N ALA A 48 1.20 -1.08 5.15
CA ALA A 48 1.33 -2.53 5.31
C ALA A 48 0.69 -3.05 6.61
N GLY A 49 0.64 -2.24 7.67
CA GLY A 49 0.07 -2.62 8.97
C GLY A 49 -1.38 -3.12 8.89
N PRO A 50 -2.33 -2.30 8.39
CA PRO A 50 -3.72 -2.70 8.19
C PRO A 50 -3.88 -3.90 7.25
N PHE A 51 -3.06 -4.00 6.20
CA PHE A 51 -3.06 -5.16 5.30
C PHE A 51 -2.70 -6.46 6.04
N VAL A 52 -1.62 -6.44 6.83
CA VAL A 52 -1.21 -7.58 7.66
C VAL A 52 -2.30 -7.95 8.67
N ALA A 53 -2.91 -6.96 9.33
CA ALA A 53 -4.01 -7.19 10.26
C ALA A 53 -5.24 -7.82 9.57
N LEU A 54 -5.58 -7.36 8.36
CA LEU A 54 -6.66 -7.91 7.55
C LEU A 54 -6.40 -9.37 7.18
N VAL A 55 -5.23 -9.70 6.64
CA VAL A 55 -4.88 -11.09 6.28
C VAL A 55 -4.88 -11.98 7.52
N ASN A 56 -4.34 -11.50 8.65
CA ASN A 56 -4.34 -12.29 9.88
C ASN A 56 -5.76 -12.53 10.41
N ARG A 57 -6.64 -11.53 10.32
CA ARG A 57 -8.05 -11.65 10.69
C ARG A 57 -8.82 -12.61 9.78
N LEU A 58 -8.55 -12.60 8.48
CA LEU A 58 -9.15 -13.54 7.53
C LEU A 58 -8.69 -14.99 7.78
N ARG A 59 -7.43 -15.19 8.16
CA ARG A 59 -6.90 -16.53 8.49
C ARG A 59 -7.38 -17.04 9.86
N MET A 60 -7.46 -16.17 10.88
CA MET A 60 -7.92 -16.54 12.23
C MET A 60 -9.45 -16.51 12.40
N GLY A 61 -10.18 -16.02 11.40
CA GLY A 61 -11.61 -15.81 11.49
C GLY A 61 -12.39 -17.11 11.60
N ARG A 62 -13.07 -17.33 12.74
CA ARG A 62 -14.09 -18.39 12.95
C ARG A 62 -15.24 -18.39 11.92
N ARG A 63 -15.33 -17.38 11.05
CA ARG A 63 -16.41 -17.19 10.06
C ARG A 63 -15.98 -17.44 8.62
N VAL A 64 -14.71 -17.75 8.36
CA VAL A 64 -14.25 -18.10 7.01
C VAL A 64 -14.28 -19.63 6.88
N PRO A 65 -15.01 -20.20 5.91
CA PRO A 65 -14.98 -21.64 5.67
C PRO A 65 -13.53 -22.12 5.52
N ARG A 66 -13.15 -23.20 6.22
CA ARG A 66 -11.78 -23.78 6.16
C ARG A 66 -11.11 -23.78 4.76
N PRO A 67 -11.80 -24.12 3.65
CA PRO A 67 -11.18 -24.08 2.33
C PRO A 67 -10.70 -22.69 1.89
N LEU A 68 -11.36 -21.61 2.30
CA LEU A 68 -10.90 -20.25 2.00
C LEU A 68 -9.68 -19.86 2.85
N ALA A 69 -9.61 -20.30 4.10
CA ALA A 69 -8.47 -20.01 4.97
C ALA A 69 -7.16 -20.66 4.47
N GLU A 70 -7.24 -21.88 3.93
CA GLU A 70 -6.12 -22.55 3.26
C GLU A 70 -5.78 -21.88 1.92
N SER A 71 -6.78 -21.41 1.18
CA SER A 71 -6.58 -20.70 -0.09
C SER A 71 -5.79 -19.39 0.09
N TYR A 72 -5.87 -18.72 1.25
CA TYR A 72 -5.05 -17.55 1.55
C TYR A 72 -3.56 -17.85 1.82
N ARG A 73 -3.12 -19.11 1.85
CA ARG A 73 -1.69 -19.46 1.71
C ARG A 73 -1.18 -19.27 0.29
N ASN A 74 -2.05 -19.34 -0.72
CA ASN A 74 -1.63 -19.17 -2.10
C ASN A 74 -1.17 -17.72 -2.35
N PRO A 75 0.09 -17.49 -2.77
CA PRO A 75 0.62 -16.16 -3.02
C PRO A 75 -0.19 -15.39 -4.08
N PHE A 76 -0.81 -16.09 -5.04
CA PHE A 76 -1.66 -15.47 -6.06
C PHE A 76 -2.93 -14.86 -5.47
N LEU A 77 -3.62 -15.58 -4.58
CA LEU A 77 -4.85 -15.07 -3.96
C LEU A 77 -4.56 -13.94 -2.97
N CYS A 78 -3.45 -14.02 -2.23
CA CYS A 78 -2.99 -12.90 -1.42
C CYS A 78 -2.57 -11.70 -2.27
N ALA A 79 -1.99 -11.90 -3.46
CA ALA A 79 -1.71 -10.82 -4.40
C ALA A 79 -2.99 -10.15 -4.92
N CYS A 80 -4.03 -10.92 -5.25
CA CYS A 80 -5.36 -10.37 -5.61
C CYS A 80 -6.01 -9.60 -4.46
N LEU A 81 -5.89 -10.09 -3.22
CA LEU A 81 -6.35 -9.36 -2.04
C LEU A 81 -5.53 -8.06 -1.87
N GLY A 82 -4.22 -8.14 -2.10
CA GLY A 82 -3.30 -7.02 -2.08
C GLY A 82 -3.63 -5.95 -3.13
N THR A 83 -3.94 -6.33 -4.38
CA THR A 83 -4.35 -5.38 -5.42
C THR A 83 -5.68 -4.72 -5.07
N ALA A 84 -6.67 -5.49 -4.59
CA ALA A 84 -7.93 -4.94 -4.11
C ALA A 84 -7.71 -3.94 -2.97
N TYR A 85 -6.81 -4.26 -2.03
CA TYR A 85 -6.39 -3.36 -0.96
C TYR A 85 -5.75 -2.08 -1.51
N GLY A 86 -4.86 -2.18 -2.51
CA GLY A 86 -4.25 -1.02 -3.18
C GLY A 86 -5.28 -0.11 -3.86
N VAL A 87 -6.30 -0.68 -4.50
CA VAL A 87 -7.42 0.08 -5.09
C VAL A 87 -8.21 0.82 -4.00
N VAL A 88 -8.55 0.14 -2.91
CA VAL A 88 -9.25 0.76 -1.77
C VAL A 88 -8.41 1.89 -1.16
N LEU A 89 -7.09 1.68 -1.04
CA LEU A 89 -6.18 2.69 -0.53
C LEU A 89 -6.14 3.93 -1.43
N TRP A 90 -6.13 3.72 -2.76
CA TRP A 90 -6.17 4.81 -3.73
C TRP A 90 -7.47 5.59 -3.61
N VAL A 91 -8.62 4.91 -3.54
CA VAL A 91 -9.91 5.57 -3.37
C VAL A 91 -9.92 6.36 -2.06
N ALA A 92 -9.63 5.72 -0.93
CA ALA A 92 -9.74 6.32 0.39
C ALA A 92 -8.78 7.49 0.59
N ILE A 93 -7.50 7.34 0.18
CA ILE A 93 -6.45 8.32 0.48
C ILE A 93 -6.29 9.32 -0.65
N ILE A 94 -6.22 8.88 -1.91
CA ILE A 94 -5.88 9.77 -3.03
C ILE A 94 -7.13 10.43 -3.61
N ALA A 95 -8.18 9.65 -3.88
CA ALA A 95 -9.37 10.18 -4.53
C ALA A 95 -10.23 11.05 -3.60
N TYR A 96 -10.28 10.71 -2.30
CA TYR A 96 -11.10 11.39 -1.30
C TYR A 96 -10.30 12.04 -0.17
N GLY A 97 -9.36 11.33 0.45
CA GLY A 97 -8.64 11.82 1.63
C GLY A 97 -7.80 13.07 1.36
N ALA A 98 -6.99 13.05 0.30
CA ALA A 98 -6.13 14.16 -0.09
C ALA A 98 -6.92 15.43 -0.42
N PRO A 99 -7.94 15.42 -1.30
CA PRO A 99 -8.71 16.63 -1.58
C PRO A 99 -9.54 17.09 -0.36
N PHE A 100 -9.98 16.18 0.51
CA PHE A 100 -10.67 16.54 1.75
C PHE A 100 -9.77 17.29 2.73
N VAL A 101 -8.58 16.75 3.02
CA VAL A 101 -7.59 17.39 3.89
C VAL A 101 -7.11 18.71 3.28
N PHE A 102 -6.85 18.72 1.98
CA PHE A 102 -6.44 19.94 1.28
C PHE A 102 -7.52 21.02 1.34
N GLY A 103 -8.80 20.64 1.15
CA GLY A 103 -9.93 21.56 1.29
C GLY A 103 -10.09 22.10 2.71
N LEU A 104 -9.85 21.28 3.74
CA LEU A 104 -9.85 21.73 5.14
C LEU A 104 -8.72 22.72 5.46
N VAL A 105 -7.51 22.47 4.94
CA VAL A 105 -6.32 23.28 5.25
C VAL A 105 -6.30 24.59 4.47
N THR A 106 -6.71 24.56 3.20
CA THR A 106 -6.57 25.72 2.30
C THR A 106 -7.86 26.50 2.09
N ALA A 107 -8.99 26.02 2.62
CA ALA A 107 -10.34 26.56 2.38
C ALA A 107 -10.70 26.70 0.87
N THR A 108 -9.99 25.97 0.00
CA THR A 108 -10.26 25.96 -1.45
C THR A 108 -10.98 24.67 -1.86
N ALA A 109 -11.94 24.79 -2.77
CA ALA A 109 -12.65 23.65 -3.31
C ALA A 109 -11.72 22.88 -4.27
N SER A 110 -11.15 21.77 -3.79
CA SER A 110 -10.38 20.86 -4.61
C SER A 110 -11.32 19.87 -5.32
N PRO A 111 -11.13 19.55 -6.62
CA PRO A 111 -12.03 18.67 -7.35
C PRO A 111 -12.03 17.26 -6.75
N VAL A 112 -13.22 16.79 -6.36
CA VAL A 112 -13.47 15.43 -5.86
C VAL A 112 -14.30 14.67 -6.90
N PRO A 113 -13.88 13.48 -7.36
CA PRO A 113 -12.66 12.75 -6.98
C PRO A 113 -11.42 13.26 -7.69
N HIS A 114 -10.30 13.35 -6.96
CA HIS A 114 -9.01 13.70 -7.55
C HIS A 114 -8.43 12.50 -8.33
N ARG A 115 -8.26 12.65 -9.65
CA ARG A 115 -7.81 11.58 -10.54
C ARG A 115 -6.31 11.65 -10.79
N HIS A 116 -5.54 10.94 -9.96
CA HIS A 116 -4.09 10.80 -10.14
C HIS A 116 -3.70 9.35 -10.49
N TRP A 117 -3.58 9.08 -11.79
CA TRP A 117 -3.31 7.73 -12.32
C TRP A 117 -1.93 7.18 -11.94
N GLY A 118 -0.90 8.04 -11.83
CA GLY A 118 0.42 7.60 -11.38
C GLY A 118 0.39 6.99 -9.98
N ALA A 119 -0.41 7.57 -9.08
CA ALA A 119 -0.60 7.05 -7.73
C ALA A 119 -1.46 5.78 -7.72
N PHE A 120 -2.41 5.66 -8.65
CA PHE A 120 -3.21 4.45 -8.81
C PHE A 120 -2.34 3.24 -9.16
N TYR A 121 -1.48 3.37 -10.18
CA TYR A 121 -0.56 2.30 -10.57
C TYR A 121 0.43 1.96 -9.46
N ALA A 122 0.96 2.96 -8.77
CA ALA A 122 1.88 2.75 -7.66
C ALA A 122 1.23 1.96 -6.51
N LEU A 123 0.00 2.30 -6.13
CA LEU A 123 -0.73 1.61 -5.05
C LEU A 123 -1.19 0.20 -5.46
N LEU A 124 -1.54 0.00 -6.73
CA LEU A 124 -1.82 -1.33 -7.27
C LEU A 124 -0.60 -2.24 -7.18
N VAL A 125 0.56 -1.77 -7.65
CA VAL A 125 1.82 -2.53 -7.61
C VAL A 125 2.25 -2.78 -6.15
N PHE A 126 2.16 -1.77 -5.29
CA PHE A 126 2.43 -1.91 -3.86
C PHE A 126 1.57 -3.01 -3.24
N GLY A 127 0.25 -2.95 -3.47
CA GLY A 127 -0.70 -3.93 -2.98
C GLY A 127 -0.39 -5.34 -3.47
N ALA A 128 -0.16 -5.50 -4.78
CA ALA A 128 0.18 -6.79 -5.38
C ALA A 128 1.46 -7.39 -4.78
N VAL A 129 2.52 -6.59 -4.68
CA VAL A 129 3.83 -7.02 -4.16
C VAL A 129 3.72 -7.37 -2.68
N CYS A 130 3.04 -6.53 -1.89
CA CYS A 130 2.84 -6.80 -0.47
C CYS A 130 2.02 -8.08 -0.25
N GLY A 131 1.00 -8.29 -1.07
CA GLY A 131 0.17 -9.50 -1.05
C GLY A 131 0.92 -10.76 -1.46
N ALA A 132 1.70 -10.73 -2.53
CA ALA A 132 2.47 -11.88 -2.99
C ALA A 132 3.58 -12.28 -1.99
N TRP A 133 4.30 -11.30 -1.43
CA TRP A 133 5.45 -11.57 -0.56
C TRP A 133 5.09 -11.92 0.88
N TYR A 134 3.95 -11.44 1.39
CA TYR A 134 3.56 -11.69 2.77
C TYR A 134 3.42 -13.19 3.14
N PRO A 135 2.70 -14.04 2.39
CA PRO A 135 2.59 -15.47 2.71
C PRO A 135 3.95 -16.19 2.59
N LEU A 136 4.74 -15.89 1.57
CA LEU A 136 6.06 -16.51 1.33
C LEU A 136 7.04 -16.24 2.46
N LEU A 137 7.14 -14.97 2.91
CA LEU A 137 8.02 -14.62 4.03
C LEU A 137 7.55 -15.28 5.32
N ARG A 138 6.23 -15.37 5.52
CA ARG A 138 5.68 -15.98 6.72
C ARG A 138 5.97 -17.47 6.79
N GLU A 139 5.77 -18.22 5.70
CA GLU A 139 6.12 -19.64 5.63
C GLU A 139 7.62 -19.84 5.91
N PHE A 140 8.48 -19.02 5.29
CA PHE A 140 9.92 -19.07 5.54
C PHE A 140 10.32 -18.84 7.01
N PHE A 141 9.62 -17.97 7.74
CA PHE A 141 9.88 -17.73 9.16
C PHE A 141 9.23 -18.80 10.06
N GLU A 142 8.06 -19.33 9.70
CA GLU A 142 7.41 -20.43 10.42
C GLU A 142 8.24 -21.73 10.31
N ASP A 143 8.86 -22.01 9.16
CA ASP A 143 9.71 -23.19 8.93
C ASP A 143 11.07 -23.15 9.69
N ARG A 144 11.43 -22.01 10.27
CA ARG A 144 12.69 -21.82 10.99
C ARG A 144 12.55 -21.73 12.52
N GLN A 145 11.34 -21.88 13.05
CA GLN A 145 11.05 -21.93 14.49
C GLN A 145 10.78 -23.36 14.94
#